data_AF-A0A537J5M6-F1
#
_entry.id   AF-A0A537J5M6-F1
#
_cell.length_a   1.000
_cell.length_b   1.000
_cell.length_c   1.000
_cell.angle_alpha   90.00
_cell.angle_beta   90.00
_cell.angle_gamma   90.00
#
_symmetry.space_group_name_H-M   'P 1'
#
loop_
_entity.id
_entity.type
_entity.pdbx_description
1 polymer ?
#
loop_
_entity_poly.entity_id
_entity_poly.type
_entity_poly.pdbx_seq_one_letter_code
_entity_poly.pdbx_strand_id
1 'polypeptide(L)'
;MRRLLALGYTVLVIGCNNNGSGSSEGTSTRPPEPEAMNCVIQKSYPHDTSSFIEGLLIYDGSLYESTGNNGHSKLLKVNLNTGKAEKELRLDSTYFGEGIAILRDTIYQLTYKTGVAFVYTLK
;
A
#
# COMPACT_ATOMS: atom_id res chain seq x y z
N MET A 1 26.73 2.02 70.03
CA MET A 1 25.29 1.95 70.36
C MET A 1 24.62 3.24 69.90
N ARG A 2 23.59 3.15 69.02
CA ARG A 2 22.47 4.12 68.85
C ARG A 2 22.90 5.52 68.28
N ARG A 3 22.28 6.20 67.29
CA ARG A 3 20.93 6.31 66.67
C ARG A 3 21.12 6.94 65.26
N LEU A 4 20.41 6.52 64.21
CA LEU A 4 19.27 7.22 63.53
C LEU A 4 19.52 8.72 63.28
N LEU A 5 19.34 9.32 62.09
CA LEU A 5 18.15 9.34 61.25
C LEU A 5 18.48 9.60 59.76
N ALA A 6 17.71 8.96 58.89
CA ALA A 6 17.59 9.28 57.47
C ALA A 6 16.84 10.62 57.29
N LEU A 7 17.39 11.54 56.52
CA LEU A 7 16.62 12.68 55.98
C LEU A 7 16.09 12.26 54.61
N GLY A 8 14.86 11.73 54.62
CA GLY A 8 14.10 11.47 53.40
C GLY A 8 13.68 12.79 52.76
N TYR A 9 13.95 12.94 51.47
CA TYR A 9 13.48 14.07 50.67
C TYR A 9 12.05 13.76 50.23
N THR A 10 11.05 14.22 51.00
CA THR A 10 9.65 14.09 50.62
C THR A 10 9.33 15.16 49.58
N VAL A 11 9.17 14.73 48.33
CA VAL A 11 8.65 15.57 47.25
C VAL A 11 7.14 15.76 47.49
N LEU A 12 6.71 17.00 47.72
CA LEU A 12 5.29 17.38 47.72
C LEU A 12 4.77 17.30 46.28
N VAL A 13 3.90 16.33 46.00
CA VAL A 13 3.15 16.26 44.75
C VAL A 13 1.85 17.04 44.96
N ILE A 14 1.76 18.22 44.36
CA ILE A 14 0.52 19.02 44.34
C ILE A 14 -0.39 18.37 43.29
N GLY A 15 -1.48 17.74 43.74
CA GLY A 15 -2.55 17.24 42.87
C GLY A 15 -3.53 18.34 42.48
N CYS A 16 -3.85 18.48 41.20
CA CYS A 16 -4.95 19.32 40.74
C CYS A 16 -6.28 18.59 40.95
N ASN A 17 -7.14 19.11 41.83
CA ASN A 17 -8.52 18.65 41.99
C ASN A 17 -9.43 19.51 41.11
N ASN A 18 -9.74 19.06 39.89
CA ASN A 18 -10.59 19.80 38.98
C ASN A 18 -12.07 19.41 39.18
N ASN A 19 -12.66 19.89 40.29
CA ASN A 19 -14.12 19.91 40.44
C ASN A 19 -14.70 21.09 39.68
N GLY A 20 -14.61 21.02 38.35
CA GLY A 20 -15.27 21.91 37.43
C GLY A 20 -16.19 21.08 36.54
N SER A 21 -17.45 20.94 36.94
CA SER A 21 -18.53 20.47 36.08
C SER A 21 -18.83 21.53 35.02
N GLY A 22 -17.91 21.68 34.07
CA GLY A 22 -18.15 22.36 32.81
C GLY A 22 -18.47 21.30 31.78
N SER A 23 -19.75 21.12 31.47
CA SER A 23 -20.19 20.44 30.26
C SER A 23 -19.69 21.25 29.07
N SER A 24 -18.45 21.00 28.67
CA SER A 24 -17.95 21.37 27.36
C SER A 24 -18.73 20.53 26.36
N GLU A 25 -19.81 21.07 25.82
CA GLU A 25 -20.35 20.61 24.54
C GLU A 25 -19.27 20.88 23.50
N GLY A 26 -18.33 19.95 23.39
CA GLY A 26 -17.33 19.94 22.35
C GLY A 26 -18.04 19.68 21.03
N THR A 27 -18.19 20.73 20.21
CA THR A 27 -18.55 20.59 18.80
C THR A 27 -17.63 19.56 18.16
N SER A 28 -18.19 18.41 17.76
CA SER A 28 -17.46 17.34 17.08
C SER A 28 -16.83 17.89 15.80
N THR A 29 -15.50 17.99 15.76
CA THR A 29 -14.71 18.46 14.61
C THR A 29 -14.45 17.34 13.59
N ARG A 30 -15.27 16.28 13.58
CA ARG A 30 -15.06 15.16 12.65
C ARG A 30 -15.35 15.63 11.22
N PRO A 31 -14.43 15.42 10.25
CA PRO A 31 -14.73 15.68 8.85
C PRO A 31 -15.96 14.89 8.40
N PRO A 32 -16.73 15.39 7.42
CA PRO A 32 -17.87 14.64 6.89
C PRO A 32 -17.42 13.26 6.42
N GLU A 33 -18.28 12.28 6.62
CA GLU A 33 -18.02 10.92 6.17
C GLU A 33 -17.94 10.88 4.64
N PRO A 34 -16.98 10.13 4.05
CA PRO A 34 -16.91 9.99 2.60
C PRO A 34 -18.21 9.43 2.02
N GLU A 35 -18.63 9.95 0.87
CA GLU A 35 -19.79 9.42 0.16
C GLU A 35 -19.52 8.00 -0.35
N ALA A 36 -20.49 7.10 -0.16
CA ALA A 36 -20.41 5.74 -0.68
C ALA A 36 -20.55 5.74 -2.22
N MET A 37 -19.65 5.05 -2.90
CA MET A 37 -19.69 4.88 -4.36
C MET A 37 -20.27 3.50 -4.73
N ASN A 38 -21.26 3.48 -5.61
CA ASN A 38 -21.82 2.25 -6.16
C ASN A 38 -21.10 1.86 -7.46
N CYS A 39 -20.89 0.56 -7.68
CA CYS A 39 -20.34 0.03 -8.93
C CYS A 39 -21.32 -0.94 -9.60
N VAL A 40 -21.30 -0.98 -10.93
CA VAL A 40 -22.05 -1.94 -11.74
C VAL A 40 -21.09 -2.60 -12.71
N ILE A 41 -21.21 -3.93 -12.86
CA ILE A 41 -20.38 -4.68 -13.79
C ILE A 41 -20.89 -4.43 -15.21
N GLN A 42 -20.11 -3.71 -16.01
CA GLN A 42 -20.41 -3.47 -17.43
C GLN A 42 -19.93 -4.63 -18.32
N LYS A 43 -18.78 -5.21 -17.97
CA LYS A 43 -18.18 -6.34 -18.69
C LYS A 43 -17.20 -7.07 -17.77
N SER A 44 -17.11 -8.38 -17.96
CA SER A 44 -16.11 -9.23 -17.31
C SER A 44 -15.16 -9.80 -18.36
N TYR A 45 -13.89 -9.91 -18.00
CA TYR A 45 -12.83 -10.44 -18.86
C TYR A 45 -12.15 -11.64 -18.18
N PRO A 46 -11.65 -12.63 -18.94
CA PRO A 46 -10.85 -13.69 -18.37
C PRO A 46 -9.57 -13.15 -17.75
N HIS A 47 -9.13 -13.73 -16.63
CA HIS A 47 -7.87 -13.41 -15.97
C HIS A 47 -7.19 -14.71 -15.51
N ASP A 48 -5.86 -14.73 -15.53
CA ASP A 48 -5.07 -15.87 -15.04
C ASP A 48 -5.07 -15.90 -13.52
N THR A 49 -5.83 -16.83 -12.95
CA THR A 49 -5.99 -16.98 -11.50
C THR A 49 -4.70 -17.39 -10.77
N SER A 50 -3.65 -17.78 -11.49
CA SER A 50 -2.33 -18.03 -10.91
C SER A 50 -1.50 -16.75 -10.72
N SER A 51 -1.97 -15.62 -11.24
CA SER A 51 -1.26 -14.35 -11.20
C SER A 51 -1.58 -13.56 -9.94
N PHE A 52 -0.60 -13.38 -9.07
CA PHE A 52 -0.70 -12.48 -7.92
C PHE A 52 -0.39 -11.05 -8.38
N ILE A 53 -1.43 -10.30 -8.72
CA ILE A 53 -1.32 -8.95 -9.31
C ILE A 53 -0.80 -7.96 -8.27
N GLU A 54 0.29 -7.27 -8.59
CA GLU A 54 0.83 -6.16 -7.78
C GLU A 54 0.87 -4.83 -8.55
N GLY A 55 0.67 -4.88 -9.87
CA GLY A 55 0.50 -3.69 -10.69
C GLY A 55 -0.35 -3.99 -11.90
N LEU A 56 -1.29 -3.09 -12.22
CA LEU A 56 -2.27 -3.30 -13.28
C LEU A 56 -2.61 -1.96 -13.95
N LEU A 57 -2.50 -1.90 -15.27
CA LEU A 57 -2.91 -0.73 -16.05
C LEU A 57 -3.31 -1.11 -17.48
N ILE A 58 -4.21 -0.34 -18.07
CA ILE A 58 -4.56 -0.46 -19.49
C ILE A 58 -3.85 0.66 -20.24
N TYR A 59 -3.14 0.31 -21.31
CA TYR A 59 -2.45 1.25 -22.17
C TYR A 59 -2.52 0.77 -23.61
N ASP A 60 -2.93 1.68 -24.52
CA ASP A 60 -3.08 1.40 -25.96
C ASP A 60 -3.84 0.09 -26.25
N GLY A 61 -5.00 -0.08 -25.61
CA GLY A 61 -5.89 -1.24 -25.78
C GLY A 61 -5.37 -2.57 -25.17
N SER A 62 -4.18 -2.57 -24.58
CA SER A 62 -3.57 -3.75 -23.95
C SER A 62 -3.59 -3.66 -22.44
N LEU A 63 -3.68 -4.80 -21.76
CA LEU A 63 -3.53 -4.87 -20.31
C LEU A 63 -2.04 -5.10 -20.00
N TYR A 64 -1.47 -4.31 -19.09
CA TYR A 64 -0.13 -4.52 -18.56
C TYR A 64 -0.25 -4.92 -17.10
N GLU A 65 0.47 -5.97 -16.72
CA GLU A 65 0.37 -6.58 -15.41
C GLU A 65 1.76 -6.90 -14.85
N SER A 66 1.99 -6.51 -13.61
CA SER A 66 3.14 -6.94 -12.81
C SER A 66 2.67 -7.93 -11.76
N THR A 67 3.41 -9.02 -11.60
CA THR A 67 3.07 -10.08 -10.66
C THR A 67 4.07 -10.16 -9.52
N GLY A 68 3.58 -10.28 -8.30
CA GLY A 68 4.39 -10.59 -7.12
C GLY A 68 4.50 -12.09 -6.88
N ASN A 69 5.67 -12.68 -7.04
CA ASN A 69 5.89 -14.08 -6.65
C ASN A 69 7.35 -14.29 -6.31
N ASN A 70 7.64 -14.80 -5.11
CA ASN A 70 9.01 -15.06 -4.67
C ASN A 70 9.71 -15.99 -5.66
N GLY A 71 10.74 -15.48 -6.34
CA GLY A 71 11.49 -16.21 -7.36
C GLY A 71 10.84 -16.28 -8.75
N HIS A 72 9.60 -15.82 -8.91
CA HIS A 72 8.79 -16.05 -10.12
C HIS A 72 8.00 -14.82 -10.56
N SER A 73 8.40 -13.62 -10.11
CA SER A 73 7.75 -12.37 -10.50
C SER A 73 7.90 -12.11 -11.99
N LYS A 74 6.87 -11.51 -12.60
CA LYS A 74 6.76 -11.30 -14.05
C LYS A 74 6.25 -9.90 -14.35
N LEU A 75 6.61 -9.39 -15.52
CA LEU A 75 5.95 -8.30 -16.21
C LEU A 75 5.30 -8.85 -17.48
N LEU A 76 4.02 -8.55 -17.67
CA LEU A 76 3.17 -9.14 -18.70
C LEU A 76 2.52 -8.04 -19.54
N LYS A 77 2.46 -8.25 -20.85
CA LYS A 77 1.47 -7.63 -21.73
C LYS A 77 0.42 -8.69 -22.04
N VAL A 78 -0.83 -8.40 -21.72
CA VAL A 78 -1.95 -9.33 -21.74
C VAL A 78 -3.02 -8.83 -22.70
N ASN A 79 -3.53 -9.74 -23.52
CA ASN A 79 -4.67 -9.47 -24.37
C ASN A 79 -5.94 -9.38 -23.50
N LEU A 80 -6.53 -8.20 -23.40
CA LEU A 80 -7.66 -7.93 -22.51
C LEU A 80 -8.86 -8.86 -22.75
N ASN A 81 -9.17 -9.21 -24.00
CA ASN A 81 -10.35 -10.01 -24.34
C ASN A 81 -10.19 -11.49 -23.99
N THR A 82 -8.96 -12.01 -24.01
CA THR A 82 -8.69 -13.45 -23.81
C THR A 82 -8.04 -13.76 -22.46
N GLY A 83 -7.48 -12.76 -21.77
CA GLY A 83 -6.72 -12.94 -20.53
C GLY A 83 -5.35 -13.61 -20.73
N LYS A 84 -4.93 -13.82 -21.99
CA LYS A 84 -3.67 -14.51 -22.30
C LYS A 84 -2.52 -13.52 -22.45
N ALA A 85 -1.36 -13.89 -21.91
CA ALA A 85 -0.13 -13.14 -22.11
C ALA A 85 0.29 -13.16 -23.60
N GLU A 86 0.47 -11.98 -24.18
CA GLU A 86 1.07 -11.78 -25.50
C GLU A 86 2.60 -11.64 -25.39
N LYS A 87 3.07 -11.14 -24.25
CA LYS A 87 4.50 -10.98 -23.93
C LYS A 87 4.71 -11.15 -22.44
N GLU A 88 5.78 -11.83 -22.07
CA GLU A 88 6.19 -12.06 -20.68
C GLU A 88 7.68 -11.75 -20.53
N LEU A 89 8.02 -11.08 -19.43
CA LEU A 89 9.37 -10.90 -18.94
C LEU A 89 9.44 -11.41 -17.50
N ARG A 90 10.32 -12.36 -17.22
CA ARG A 90 10.59 -12.83 -15.85
C ARG A 90 11.62 -11.92 -15.19
N LEU A 91 11.36 -11.58 -13.94
CA LEU A 91 12.34 -10.92 -13.09
C LEU A 91 13.35 -11.98 -12.61
N ASP A 92 14.57 -11.54 -12.31
CA ASP A 92 15.52 -12.39 -11.58
C ASP A 92 14.90 -12.82 -10.23
N SER A 93 15.23 -14.02 -9.77
CA SER A 93 14.59 -14.65 -8.61
C SER A 93 14.79 -13.89 -7.30
N THR A 94 15.77 -12.99 -7.26
CA THR A 94 16.04 -12.09 -6.12
C THR A 94 14.96 -11.01 -5.97
N TYR A 95 14.24 -10.68 -7.04
CA TYR A 95 13.26 -9.59 -7.03
C TYR A 95 11.83 -10.11 -6.94
N PHE A 96 11.07 -9.45 -6.07
CA PHE A 96 9.63 -9.57 -6.01
C PHE A 96 9.02 -8.33 -6.69
N GLY A 97 8.24 -8.53 -7.76
CA GLY A 97 7.65 -7.45 -8.56
C GLY A 97 6.48 -6.78 -7.85
N GLU A 98 6.33 -5.47 -8.03
CA GLU A 98 5.33 -4.63 -7.38
C GLU A 98 4.57 -3.77 -8.42
N GLY A 99 4.07 -2.61 -8.02
CA GLY A 99 3.39 -1.67 -8.91
C GLY A 99 4.16 -1.29 -10.18
N ILE A 100 3.40 -1.04 -11.26
CA ILE A 100 3.90 -0.52 -12.53
C ILE A 100 3.22 0.80 -12.91
N ALA A 101 3.92 1.62 -13.68
CA ALA A 101 3.38 2.80 -14.34
C ALA A 101 3.96 2.94 -15.76
N ILE A 102 3.17 3.53 -16.67
CA ILE A 102 3.65 3.88 -18.01
C ILE A 102 3.72 5.40 -18.15
N LEU A 103 4.89 5.89 -18.55
CA LEU A 103 5.11 7.29 -18.87
C LEU A 103 6.00 7.38 -20.12
N ARG A 104 5.51 8.05 -21.17
CA ARG A 104 6.25 8.27 -22.43
C ARG A 104 6.85 6.97 -22.99
N ASP A 105 5.97 6.01 -23.28
CA ASP A 105 6.31 4.69 -23.83
C ASP A 105 7.33 3.89 -23.00
N THR A 106 7.43 4.20 -21.70
CA THR A 106 8.35 3.56 -20.78
C THR A 106 7.57 2.99 -19.60
N ILE A 107 7.74 1.69 -19.36
CA ILE A 107 7.21 1.02 -18.17
C ILE A 107 8.24 1.18 -17.05
N TYR A 108 7.77 1.63 -15.90
CA TYR A 108 8.52 1.65 -14.64
C TYR A 108 7.91 0.60 -13.73
N GLN A 109 8.72 -0.33 -13.23
CA GLN A 109 8.29 -1.40 -12.32
C GLN A 109 9.06 -1.32 -11.02
N LEU A 110 8.35 -1.23 -9.90
CA LEU A 110 8.93 -1.27 -8.58
C LEU A 110 9.20 -2.72 -8.15
N THR A 111 10.07 -2.88 -7.17
CA THR A 111 10.31 -4.16 -6.51
C THR A 111 10.13 -4.04 -5.01
N TYR A 112 9.67 -5.11 -4.38
CA TYR A 112 9.46 -5.15 -2.95
C TYR A 112 10.80 -5.21 -2.22
N LYS A 113 10.98 -4.35 -1.20
CA LYS A 113 12.13 -4.29 -0.27
C LYS A 113 13.51 -4.02 -0.85
N THR A 114 13.78 -4.27 -2.13
CA THR A 114 15.13 -4.11 -2.69
C THR A 114 15.50 -2.66 -2.97
N GLY A 115 14.49 -1.77 -3.13
CA GLY A 115 14.71 -0.38 -3.51
C GLY A 115 15.15 -0.19 -4.97
N VAL A 116 15.10 -1.25 -5.78
CA VAL A 116 15.38 -1.21 -7.22
C VAL A 116 14.09 -0.99 -8.01
N ALA A 117 14.17 -0.16 -9.04
CA ALA A 117 13.13 -0.02 -10.05
C ALA A 117 13.69 -0.43 -11.42
N PHE A 118 12.93 -1.22 -12.17
CA PHE A 118 13.25 -1.57 -13.53
C PHE A 118 12.55 -0.63 -14.51
N VAL A 119 13.21 -0.40 -15.65
CA VAL A 119 12.74 0.51 -16.69
C VAL A 119 12.77 -0.23 -18.03
N TYR A 120 11.64 -0.25 -18.71
CA TYR A 120 11.47 -0.98 -19.96
C TYR A 120 10.88 -0.07 -21.03
N THR A 121 11.43 -0.11 -22.25
CA THR A 121 10.81 0.56 -23.39
C THR A 121 9.65 -0.30 -23.93
N LEU A 122 8.51 0.31 -24.19
CA LEU A 122 7.44 -0.30 -24.97
C LEU A 122 7.94 -0.50 -26.41
N LYS A 123 8.20 -1.75 -26.78
CA LYS A 123 8.45 -2.19 -28.16
C LYS A 123 7.51 -3.34 -28.49
#